data_AF-C4GJW5-F1
#
_entry.id   AF-C4GJW5-F1
#
_cell.length_a   1.000
_cell.length_b   1.000
_cell.length_c   1.000
_cell.angle_alpha   90.00
_cell.angle_beta   90.00
_cell.angle_gamma   90.00
#
_symmetry.space_group_name_H-M   'P 1'
#
loop_
_entity.id
_entity.type
_entity.pdbx_description
1 polymer ?
#
loop_
_entity_poly.entity_id
_entity_poly.type
_entity_poly.pdbx_seq_one_letter_code
_entity_poly.pdbx_strand_id
1 'polypeptide(L)'
;MMFQKWVLLAAAALAAPAMAEELHYNVAEFSESASVRVPNDTMSVTLRVVESGASREAVSNKVTKRVNAVLARAKANRAFEVESGSRSVYPEYDEKRVGIKGWTDSADIYVKSTDFAALSKLVADSQQDAMLGGVSFSVSPKKYAAAVDEASEQALRSFRTRAQKVSRTLGFSNYKIVRVELHQSFENGEEGVAAAPMMAESFARSAKAMDAAMPMDLDAGVRTVRQTVRGSVQMQ
;
A
#
# COMPACT_ATOMS: atom_id res chain seq x y z
N MET A 1 2.78 -3.75 -90.72
CA MET A 1 2.51 -5.04 -90.04
C MET A 1 3.13 -4.95 -88.64
N MET A 2 2.51 -4.26 -87.67
CA MET A 2 1.43 -4.73 -86.78
C MET A 2 1.67 -6.14 -86.25
N PHE A 3 2.03 -6.28 -84.96
CA PHE A 3 1.37 -7.22 -84.04
C PHE A 3 1.47 -6.71 -82.60
N GLN A 4 0.30 -6.70 -81.98
CA GLN A 4 -0.14 -6.05 -80.75
C GLN A 4 0.23 -6.94 -79.55
N LYS A 5 0.95 -6.43 -78.55
CA LYS A 5 1.17 -7.15 -77.28
C LYS A 5 0.25 -6.60 -76.21
N TRP A 6 -0.80 -7.36 -75.91
CA TRP A 6 -1.72 -7.11 -74.80
C TRP A 6 -1.04 -7.56 -73.50
N VAL A 7 -0.81 -6.63 -72.58
CA VAL A 7 -0.41 -6.94 -71.20
C VAL A 7 -1.68 -7.00 -70.36
N LEU A 8 -2.15 -8.21 -70.07
CA LEU A 8 -3.18 -8.47 -69.07
C LEU A 8 -2.51 -8.40 -67.69
N LEU A 9 -2.71 -7.29 -66.98
CA LEU A 9 -2.38 -7.18 -65.56
C LEU A 9 -3.46 -7.91 -64.76
N ALA A 10 -3.15 -9.10 -64.25
CA ALA A 10 -3.99 -9.80 -63.29
C ALA A 10 -3.86 -9.12 -61.92
N ALA A 11 -4.86 -8.31 -61.53
CA ALA A 11 -4.99 -7.79 -60.18
C ALA A 11 -5.50 -8.90 -59.25
N ALA A 12 -4.60 -9.59 -58.56
CA ALA A 12 -4.95 -10.48 -57.46
C ALA A 12 -5.41 -9.62 -56.27
N ALA A 13 -6.72 -9.51 -56.08
CA ALA A 13 -7.30 -8.92 -54.88
C ALA A 13 -6.97 -9.83 -53.68
N LEU A 14 -6.04 -9.39 -52.83
CA LEU A 14 -5.85 -9.92 -51.48
C LEU A 14 -7.11 -9.61 -50.67
N ALA A 15 -8.05 -10.55 -50.62
CA ALA A 15 -9.12 -10.53 -49.62
C ALA A 15 -8.49 -10.77 -48.25
N ALA A 16 -8.24 -9.69 -47.50
CA ALA A 16 -7.93 -9.81 -46.09
C ALA A 16 -9.14 -10.48 -45.39
N PRO A 17 -8.93 -11.47 -44.51
CA PRO A 17 -10.03 -11.99 -43.71
C PRO A 17 -10.53 -10.85 -42.84
N ALA A 18 -11.74 -10.37 -43.12
CA ALA A 18 -12.48 -9.55 -42.19
C ALA A 18 -12.72 -10.45 -40.96
N MET A 19 -11.99 -10.18 -39.87
CA MET A 19 -12.29 -10.77 -38.57
C MET A 19 -13.67 -10.25 -38.17
N ALA A 20 -14.71 -11.00 -38.53
CA ALA A 20 -16.06 -10.72 -38.09
C ALA A 20 -16.09 -10.92 -36.57
N GLU A 21 -16.29 -9.83 -35.83
CA GLU A 21 -16.51 -9.91 -34.39
C GLU A 21 -17.78 -10.74 -34.16
N GLU A 22 -17.64 -11.85 -33.42
CA GLU A 22 -18.73 -12.80 -33.20
C GLU A 22 -19.88 -12.09 -32.48
N LEU A 23 -21.03 -11.95 -33.14
CA LEU A 23 -22.17 -11.21 -32.60
C LEU A 23 -22.78 -12.00 -31.43
N HIS A 24 -22.65 -11.46 -30.21
CA HIS A 24 -23.27 -12.06 -29.03
C HIS A 24 -24.71 -11.54 -28.84
N TYR A 25 -25.68 -12.45 -28.79
CA TYR A 25 -27.08 -12.15 -28.45
C TYR A 25 -27.40 -12.62 -27.02
N ASN A 26 -28.43 -12.06 -26.39
CA ASN A 26 -28.85 -12.42 -25.03
C ASN A 26 -27.71 -12.27 -24.00
N VAL A 27 -27.00 -11.13 -24.07
CA VAL A 27 -25.90 -10.82 -23.16
C VAL A 27 -26.43 -10.08 -21.94
N ALA A 28 -26.01 -10.51 -20.75
CA ALA A 28 -26.22 -9.80 -19.50
C ALA A 28 -24.86 -9.37 -18.92
N GLU A 29 -24.79 -8.14 -18.44
CA GLU A 29 -23.61 -7.62 -17.74
C GLU A 29 -23.97 -7.31 -16.28
N PHE A 30 -23.07 -7.65 -15.37
CA PHE A 30 -23.21 -7.29 -13.97
C PHE A 30 -21.85 -7.28 -13.29
N SER A 31 -21.84 -6.68 -12.10
CA SER A 31 -20.70 -6.71 -11.19
C SER A 31 -21.09 -7.37 -9.87
N GLU A 32 -20.11 -8.02 -9.26
CA GLU A 32 -20.19 -8.56 -7.91
C GLU A 32 -18.94 -8.16 -7.15
N SER A 33 -19.06 -7.96 -5.85
CA SER A 33 -17.90 -7.69 -4.99
C SER A 33 -17.88 -8.57 -3.76
N ALA A 34 -16.69 -8.82 -3.24
CA ALA A 34 -16.47 -9.46 -1.97
C ALA A 34 -15.38 -8.71 -1.20
N SER A 35 -15.49 -8.74 0.12
CA SER A 35 -14.57 -8.04 1.03
C SER A 35 -14.08 -8.97 2.12
N VAL A 36 -12.77 -8.96 2.36
CA VAL A 36 -12.12 -9.75 3.42
C VAL A 36 -11.47 -8.79 4.41
N ARG A 37 -11.78 -8.96 5.71
CA ARG A 37 -11.16 -8.21 6.79
C ARG A 37 -9.95 -8.96 7.32
N VAL A 38 -8.81 -8.28 7.38
CA VAL A 38 -7.52 -8.85 7.75
C VAL A 38 -6.93 -8.05 8.89
N PRO A 39 -6.59 -8.66 10.03
CA PRO A 39 -5.90 -7.96 11.10
C PRO A 39 -4.49 -7.55 10.66
N ASN A 40 -4.10 -6.34 11.03
CA ASN A 40 -2.72 -5.89 10.83
C ASN A 40 -1.78 -6.78 11.66
N ASP A 41 -0.64 -7.11 11.07
CA ASP A 41 0.33 -8.03 11.66
C ASP A 41 1.76 -7.53 11.53
N THR A 42 1.94 -6.33 10.98
CA THR A 42 3.23 -5.68 10.79
C THR A 42 3.18 -4.31 11.46
N MET A 43 4.11 -4.07 12.37
CA MET A 43 4.32 -2.76 12.99
C MET A 43 5.50 -2.08 12.30
N SER A 44 5.35 -0.80 12.00
CA SER A 44 6.41 0.06 11.48
C SER A 44 6.65 1.20 12.46
N VAL A 45 7.91 1.47 12.77
CA VAL A 45 8.32 2.59 13.62
C VAL A 45 9.29 3.49 12.88
N THR A 46 9.16 4.79 13.10
CA THR A 46 10.15 5.78 12.66
C THR A 46 10.94 6.21 13.88
N LEU A 47 12.25 5.99 13.87
CA LEU A 47 13.18 6.51 14.87
C LEU A 47 13.89 7.72 14.29
N ARG A 48 13.79 8.86 14.98
CA ARG A 48 14.32 10.14 14.52
C ARG A 48 15.49 10.58 15.39
N VAL A 49 16.60 10.94 14.77
CA VAL A 49 17.76 11.55 15.41
C VAL A 49 17.81 13.01 14.99
N VAL A 50 17.80 13.94 15.94
CA VAL A 50 17.91 15.38 15.67
C VAL A 50 18.95 15.98 16.61
N GLU A 51 19.84 16.80 16.07
CA GLU A 51 20.80 17.57 16.85
C GLU A 51 20.93 18.98 16.29
N SER A 52 21.16 19.93 17.19
CA SER A 52 21.38 21.34 16.85
C SER A 52 22.67 21.84 17.50
N GLY A 53 23.35 22.80 16.87
CA GLY A 53 24.58 23.36 17.43
C GLY A 53 25.25 24.38 16.51
N ALA A 54 26.30 25.04 17.03
CA ALA A 54 26.96 26.14 16.31
C ALA A 54 27.79 25.67 15.08
N SER A 55 28.45 24.51 15.18
CA SER A 55 29.25 23.94 14.07
C SER A 55 28.46 22.88 13.32
N ARG A 56 28.38 23.05 11.99
CA ARG A 56 27.73 22.09 11.08
C ARG A 56 28.38 20.71 11.16
N GLU A 57 29.72 20.66 11.17
CA GLU A 57 30.49 19.43 11.19
C GLU A 57 30.29 18.68 12.51
N ALA A 58 30.36 19.40 13.63
CA ALA A 58 30.16 18.82 14.96
C ALA A 58 28.75 18.22 15.10
N VAL A 59 27.73 18.94 14.64
CA VAL A 59 26.33 18.47 14.61
C VAL A 59 26.20 17.22 13.73
N SER A 60 26.73 17.26 12.50
CA SER A 60 26.62 16.14 11.55
C SER A 60 27.32 14.87 12.05
N ASN A 61 28.46 15.02 12.74
CA ASN A 61 29.19 13.91 13.33
C ASN A 61 28.41 13.28 14.51
N LYS A 62 27.76 14.09 15.35
CA LYS A 62 26.91 13.59 16.44
C LYS A 62 25.71 12.80 15.92
N VAL A 63 24.99 13.34 14.93
CA VAL A 63 23.86 12.64 14.29
C VAL A 63 24.32 11.32 13.70
N THR A 64 25.41 11.34 12.92
CA THR A 64 25.95 10.12 12.30
C THR A 64 26.31 9.05 13.33
N LYS A 65 26.93 9.43 14.45
CA LYS A 65 27.27 8.50 15.54
C LYS A 65 26.02 7.83 16.13
N ARG A 66 24.98 8.62 16.43
CA ARG A 66 23.73 8.09 17.02
C ARG A 66 22.92 7.25 16.02
N VAL A 67 22.84 7.69 14.76
CA VAL A 67 22.22 6.91 13.68
C VAL A 67 22.89 5.55 13.55
N ASN A 68 24.22 5.50 13.53
CA ASN A 68 24.96 4.24 13.44
C ASN A 68 24.72 3.34 14.65
N ALA A 69 24.61 3.90 15.87
CA ALA A 69 24.29 3.12 17.07
C ALA A 69 22.89 2.48 16.98
N VAL A 70 21.88 3.24 16.54
CA VAL A 70 20.51 2.74 16.35
C VAL A 70 20.47 1.68 15.25
N LEU A 71 21.12 1.94 14.10
CA LEU A 71 21.17 0.97 13.00
C LEU A 71 21.88 -0.33 13.39
N ALA A 72 22.94 -0.25 14.20
CA ALA A 72 23.63 -1.45 14.70
C ALA A 72 22.72 -2.28 15.62
N ARG A 73 21.99 -1.64 16.53
CA ARG A 73 21.01 -2.31 17.40
C ARG A 73 19.86 -2.92 16.60
N ALA A 74 19.33 -2.20 15.62
CA ALA A 74 18.24 -2.69 14.77
C ALA A 74 18.69 -3.89 13.91
N LYS A 75 19.83 -3.79 13.22
CA LYS A 75 20.33 -4.85 12.34
C LYS A 75 20.79 -6.12 13.07
N ALA A 76 20.97 -6.06 14.40
CA ALA A 76 21.29 -7.23 15.21
C ALA A 76 20.13 -8.24 15.29
N ASN A 77 18.88 -7.80 15.08
CA ASN A 77 17.72 -8.68 15.07
C ASN A 77 17.24 -8.96 13.64
N ARG A 78 17.25 -10.23 13.24
CA ARG A 78 16.83 -10.68 11.90
C ARG A 78 15.32 -10.59 11.67
N ALA A 79 14.52 -10.39 12.71
CA ALA A 79 13.08 -10.15 12.59
C ALA A 79 12.75 -8.74 12.08
N PHE A 80 13.74 -7.86 11.99
CA PHE A 80 13.55 -6.47 11.57
C PHE A 80 13.95 -6.28 10.11
N GLU A 81 13.09 -5.57 9.37
CA GLU A 81 13.46 -4.95 8.12
C GLU A 81 13.77 -3.48 8.40
N VAL A 82 15.01 -3.09 8.12
CA VAL A 82 15.59 -1.80 8.52
C VAL A 82 15.94 -1.01 7.27
N GLU A 83 15.39 0.19 7.16
CA GLU A 83 15.63 1.11 6.06
C GLU A 83 16.13 2.45 6.61
N SER A 84 17.16 3.02 5.98
CA SER A 84 17.58 4.39 6.28
C SER A 84 16.60 5.36 5.64
N GLY A 85 16.10 6.31 6.44
CA GLY A 85 15.14 7.30 5.97
C GLY A 85 15.80 8.57 5.44
N SER A 86 15.02 9.65 5.42
CA SER A 86 15.49 10.95 4.99
C SER A 86 16.52 11.51 5.97
N ARG A 87 17.46 12.30 5.46
CA ARG A 87 18.36 13.14 6.25
C ARG A 87 18.34 14.55 5.71
N SER A 88 18.26 15.54 6.60
CA SER A 88 18.30 16.95 6.24
C SER A 88 19.20 17.72 7.19
N VAL A 89 19.98 18.64 6.62
CA VAL A 89 20.87 19.54 7.37
C VAL A 89 20.58 20.96 6.91
N TYR A 90 20.17 21.83 7.83
CA TYR A 90 19.79 23.20 7.49
C TYR A 90 20.35 24.21 8.50
N PRO A 91 20.67 25.44 8.03
CA PRO A 91 21.14 26.49 8.90
C PRO A 91 19.99 27.07 9.73
N GLU A 92 20.30 27.45 10.96
CA GLU A 92 19.45 28.28 11.81
C GLU A 92 19.96 29.71 11.75
N TYR A 93 19.09 30.63 11.37
CA TYR A 93 19.44 32.04 11.26
C TYR A 93 19.14 32.81 12.54
N ASP A 94 19.86 33.91 12.75
CA ASP A 94 19.51 34.91 13.77
C ASP A 94 18.14 35.55 13.51
N GLU A 95 17.63 36.28 14.50
CA GLU A 95 16.31 36.92 14.42
C GLU A 95 16.19 37.90 13.24
N LYS A 96 17.31 38.51 12.84
CA LYS A 96 17.38 39.47 11.73
C LYS A 96 17.58 38.78 10.37
N ARG A 97 17.78 37.46 10.35
CA ARG A 97 18.13 36.63 9.19
C ARG A 97 19.38 37.09 8.45
N VAL A 98 20.33 37.71 9.16
CA VAL A 98 21.56 38.25 8.55
C VAL A 98 22.72 37.25 8.67
N GLY A 99 22.78 36.50 9.77
CA GLY A 99 23.80 35.49 10.03
C GLY A 99 23.23 34.12 10.38
N ILE A 100 24.03 33.09 10.12
CA ILE A 100 23.79 31.73 10.61
C ILE A 100 24.24 31.69 12.08
N LYS A 101 23.30 31.43 13.00
CA LYS A 101 23.59 31.25 14.43
C LYS A 101 23.82 29.79 14.82
N GLY A 102 23.43 28.85 13.97
CA GLY A 102 23.59 27.42 14.21
C GLY A 102 23.18 26.56 13.03
N TRP A 103 23.21 25.26 13.25
CA TRP A 103 22.84 24.22 12.29
C TRP A 103 22.01 23.18 13.00
N THR A 104 21.01 22.66 12.30
CA THR A 104 20.25 21.48 12.73
C THR A 104 20.39 20.39 11.69
N ASP A 105 20.71 19.18 12.16
CA ASP A 105 20.76 17.95 11.36
C ASP A 105 19.74 16.98 11.92
N SER A 106 18.96 16.38 11.03
CA SER A 106 17.93 15.41 11.36
C SER A 106 18.02 14.21 10.41
N ALA A 107 17.87 13.01 10.95
CA ALA A 107 17.87 11.77 10.20
C ALA A 107 16.80 10.81 10.74
N ASP A 108 16.07 10.17 9.83
CA ASP A 108 15.08 9.16 10.16
C ASP A 108 15.61 7.74 9.87
N ILE A 109 15.16 6.78 10.67
CA ILE A 109 15.40 5.34 10.49
C ILE A 109 14.04 4.66 10.56
N TYR A 110 13.71 3.88 9.53
CA TYR A 110 12.47 3.12 9.48
C TYR A 110 12.76 1.67 9.82
N VAL A 111 11.98 1.12 10.74
CA VAL A 111 12.08 -0.28 11.14
C VAL A 111 10.71 -0.90 11.15
N LYS A 112 10.53 -2.03 10.47
CA LYS A 112 9.27 -2.78 10.47
C LYS A 112 9.48 -4.23 10.87
N SER A 113 8.50 -4.80 11.55
CA SER A 113 8.53 -6.19 12.01
C SER A 113 7.14 -6.73 12.32
N THR A 114 6.99 -8.05 12.24
CA THR A 114 5.83 -8.78 12.76
C THR A 114 6.01 -9.15 14.25
N ASP A 115 7.21 -8.98 14.81
CA ASP A 115 7.48 -9.15 16.24
C ASP A 115 7.38 -7.79 16.95
N PHE A 116 6.17 -7.49 17.45
CA PHE A 116 5.89 -6.18 18.04
C PHE A 116 6.61 -5.98 19.37
N ALA A 117 6.83 -7.07 20.12
CA ALA A 117 7.55 -7.03 21.39
C ALA A 117 9.03 -6.70 21.15
N ALA A 118 9.67 -7.37 20.19
CA ALA A 118 11.05 -7.08 19.83
C ALA A 118 11.20 -5.64 19.30
N LEU A 119 10.28 -5.18 18.46
CA LEU A 119 10.35 -3.82 17.93
C LEU A 119 10.08 -2.75 18.99
N SER A 120 9.17 -2.98 19.94
CA SER A 120 8.98 -2.09 21.10
C SER A 120 10.22 -2.04 21.99
N LYS A 121 10.88 -3.19 22.19
CA LYS A 121 12.17 -3.25 22.88
C LYS A 121 13.25 -2.45 22.16
N LEU A 122 13.32 -2.51 20.82
CA LEU A 122 14.24 -1.68 20.05
C LEU A 122 14.00 -0.19 20.30
N VAL A 123 12.74 0.26 20.33
CA VAL A 123 12.40 1.67 20.61
C VAL A 123 12.91 2.06 22.00
N ALA A 124 12.62 1.27 23.04
CA ALA A 124 13.08 1.52 24.40
C ALA A 124 14.61 1.54 24.52
N ASP A 125 15.30 0.56 23.93
CA ASP A 125 16.76 0.47 23.92
C ASP A 125 17.40 1.60 23.07
N SER A 126 16.63 2.29 22.23
CA SER A 126 17.09 3.40 21.36
C SER A 126 16.89 4.79 21.95
N GLN A 127 16.14 4.95 23.04
CA GLN A 127 15.63 6.24 23.51
C GLN A 127 16.72 7.29 23.81
N GLN A 128 17.94 6.87 24.12
CA GLN A 128 19.08 7.76 24.38
C GLN A 128 19.71 8.31 23.09
N ASP A 129 19.53 7.61 21.96
CA ASP A 129 20.13 7.96 20.67
C ASP A 129 19.11 8.56 19.70
N ALA A 130 17.84 8.13 19.77
CA ALA A 130 16.76 8.56 18.88
C ALA A 130 15.44 8.71 19.62
N MET A 131 14.61 9.64 19.17
CA MET A 131 13.22 9.78 19.60
C MET A 131 12.29 8.95 18.71
N LEU A 132 11.13 8.56 19.25
CA LEU A 132 10.06 7.95 18.47
C LEU A 132 9.38 9.01 17.61
N GLY A 133 9.54 8.92 16.30
CA GLY A 133 8.90 9.80 15.32
C GLY A 133 7.50 9.38 14.90
N GLY A 134 7.14 8.10 15.08
CA GLY A 134 5.80 7.58 14.80
C GLY A 134 5.72 6.06 14.80
N VAL A 135 4.49 5.55 14.92
CA VAL A 135 4.15 4.12 14.85
C VAL A 135 2.98 3.95 13.89
N SER A 136 3.03 2.93 13.04
CA SER A 136 1.91 2.56 12.17
C SER A 136 1.80 1.04 12.01
N PHE A 137 0.61 0.58 11.65
CA PHE A 137 0.31 -0.84 11.46
C PHE A 137 -0.14 -1.12 10.04
N SER A 138 0.24 -2.30 9.54
CA SER A 138 -0.13 -2.75 8.21
C SER A 138 -0.29 -4.27 8.17
N VAL A 139 -0.85 -4.74 7.06
CA VAL A 139 -0.92 -6.16 6.71
C VAL A 139 0.34 -6.52 5.94
N SER A 140 1.00 -7.60 6.35
CA SER A 140 2.18 -8.14 5.69
C SER A 140 1.88 -8.52 4.24
N PRO A 141 2.87 -8.46 3.33
CA PRO A 141 2.68 -8.83 1.92
C PRO A 141 2.06 -10.22 1.75
N LYS A 142 2.44 -11.17 2.62
CA LYS A 142 1.92 -12.54 2.62
C LYS A 142 0.44 -12.60 2.99
N LYS A 143 0.02 -11.96 4.09
CA LYS A 143 -1.40 -11.94 4.48
C LYS A 143 -2.24 -11.15 3.49
N TYR A 144 -1.67 -10.08 2.92
CA TYR A 144 -2.32 -9.28 1.90
C TYR A 144 -2.64 -10.11 0.66
N ALA A 145 -1.65 -10.83 0.12
CA ALA A 145 -1.85 -11.70 -1.04
C ALA A 145 -2.94 -12.77 -0.78
N ALA A 146 -2.89 -13.43 0.38
CA ALA A 146 -3.90 -14.42 0.76
C ALA A 146 -5.32 -13.83 0.82
N ALA A 147 -5.47 -12.62 1.35
CA ALA A 147 -6.78 -11.96 1.41
C ALA A 147 -7.29 -11.50 0.04
N VAL A 148 -6.39 -11.10 -0.85
CA VAL A 148 -6.72 -10.81 -2.25
C VAL A 148 -7.25 -12.06 -2.94
N ASP A 149 -6.58 -13.19 -2.78
CA ASP A 149 -7.00 -14.47 -3.38
C ASP A 149 -8.38 -14.88 -2.84
N GLU A 150 -8.56 -14.84 -1.52
CA GLU A 150 -9.83 -15.16 -0.87
C GLU A 150 -10.98 -14.28 -1.36
N ALA A 151 -10.78 -12.96 -1.39
CA ALA A 151 -11.79 -12.02 -1.87
C ALA A 151 -12.10 -12.25 -3.37
N SER A 152 -11.10 -12.58 -4.18
CA SER A 152 -11.27 -12.85 -5.61
C SER A 152 -12.11 -14.09 -5.85
N GLU A 153 -11.81 -15.18 -5.12
CA GLU A 153 -12.61 -16.39 -5.18
C GLU A 153 -14.07 -16.17 -4.74
N GLN A 154 -14.27 -15.43 -3.65
CA GLN A 154 -15.62 -15.11 -3.17
C GLN A 154 -16.40 -14.29 -4.21
N ALA A 155 -15.78 -13.26 -4.79
CA ALA A 155 -16.41 -12.43 -5.82
C ALA A 155 -16.75 -13.24 -7.09
N LEU A 156 -15.85 -14.14 -7.53
CA LEU A 156 -16.08 -15.02 -8.67
C LEU A 156 -17.21 -16.04 -8.42
N ARG A 157 -17.28 -16.62 -7.20
CA ARG A 157 -18.38 -17.51 -6.81
C ARG A 157 -19.72 -16.77 -6.81
N SER A 158 -19.77 -15.54 -6.30
CA SER A 158 -20.95 -14.68 -6.34
C SER A 158 -21.36 -14.36 -7.78
N PHE A 159 -20.39 -13.98 -8.64
CA PHE A 159 -20.63 -13.73 -10.06
C PHE A 159 -21.24 -14.95 -10.76
N ARG A 160 -20.65 -16.13 -10.58
CA ARG A 160 -21.15 -17.39 -11.15
C ARG A 160 -22.58 -17.70 -10.67
N THR A 161 -22.86 -17.44 -9.39
CA THR A 161 -24.18 -17.66 -8.79
C THR A 161 -25.22 -16.69 -9.38
N ARG A 162 -24.88 -15.40 -9.50
CA ARG A 162 -25.74 -14.40 -10.13
C ARG A 162 -26.00 -14.72 -11.59
N ALA A 163 -24.96 -15.08 -12.36
CA ALA A 163 -25.07 -15.49 -13.76
C ALA A 163 -26.11 -16.60 -13.92
N GLN A 164 -25.96 -17.69 -13.15
CA GLN A 164 -26.88 -18.82 -13.21
C GLN A 164 -28.31 -18.43 -12.86
N LYS A 165 -28.50 -17.57 -11.85
CA LYS A 165 -29.82 -17.10 -11.43
C LYS A 165 -30.47 -16.25 -12.52
N VAL A 166 -29.73 -15.30 -13.10
CA VAL A 166 -30.22 -14.42 -14.16
C VAL A 166 -30.64 -15.23 -15.39
N SER A 167 -29.80 -16.17 -15.85
CA SER A 167 -30.10 -17.01 -17.02
C SER A 167 -31.38 -17.81 -16.81
N ARG A 168 -31.52 -18.49 -15.66
CA ARG A 168 -32.72 -19.28 -15.35
C ARG A 168 -33.98 -18.42 -15.25
N THR A 169 -33.90 -17.26 -14.61
CA THR A 169 -35.05 -16.34 -14.50
C THR A 169 -35.52 -15.84 -15.86
N LEU A 170 -34.59 -15.66 -16.81
CA LEU A 170 -34.90 -15.24 -18.18
C LEU A 170 -35.31 -16.39 -19.11
N GLY A 171 -35.46 -17.61 -18.58
CA GLY A 171 -35.93 -18.79 -19.33
C GLY A 171 -34.83 -19.58 -20.03
N PHE A 172 -33.56 -19.22 -19.82
CA PHE A 172 -32.41 -19.95 -20.38
C PHE A 172 -31.95 -21.07 -19.46
N SER A 173 -31.41 -22.13 -20.05
CA SER A 173 -30.96 -23.30 -19.30
C SER A 173 -29.54 -23.13 -18.76
N ASN A 174 -28.70 -22.38 -19.49
CA ASN A 174 -27.29 -22.21 -19.22
C ASN A 174 -26.77 -20.83 -19.64
N TYR A 175 -25.47 -20.60 -19.46
CA TYR A 175 -24.77 -19.43 -19.98
C TYR A 175 -23.31 -19.76 -20.30
N LYS A 176 -22.70 -18.92 -21.13
CA LYS A 176 -21.26 -18.87 -21.39
C LYS A 176 -20.73 -17.53 -20.89
N ILE A 177 -19.55 -17.55 -20.27
CA ILE A 177 -18.85 -16.32 -19.90
C ILE A 177 -18.23 -15.72 -21.18
N VAL A 178 -18.53 -14.45 -21.46
CA VAL A 178 -17.99 -13.70 -22.61
C VAL A 178 -16.77 -12.89 -22.19
N ARG A 179 -16.87 -12.19 -21.05
CA ARG A 179 -15.77 -11.39 -20.49
C ARG A 179 -15.85 -11.39 -18.98
N VAL A 180 -14.69 -11.45 -18.33
CA VAL A 180 -14.53 -11.22 -16.89
C VAL A 180 -13.33 -10.31 -16.67
N GLU A 181 -13.54 -9.27 -15.90
CA GLU A 181 -12.54 -8.31 -15.44
C GLU A 181 -12.55 -8.29 -13.92
N LEU A 182 -11.37 -8.42 -13.32
CA LEU A 182 -11.19 -8.30 -11.88
C LEU A 182 -10.60 -6.93 -11.58
N HIS A 183 -11.30 -6.18 -10.76
CA HIS A 183 -10.90 -4.86 -10.29
C HIS A 183 -10.66 -4.94 -8.78
N GLN A 184 -9.41 -4.67 -8.40
CA GLN A 184 -8.98 -4.67 -7.01
C GLN A 184 -9.12 -3.25 -6.47
N SER A 185 -9.79 -3.08 -5.33
CA SER A 185 -9.83 -1.79 -4.64
C SER A 185 -9.37 -1.92 -3.20
N PHE A 186 -8.67 -0.88 -2.74
CA PHE A 186 -8.23 -0.76 -1.36
C PHE A 186 -9.27 0.06 -0.61
N GLU A 187 -9.98 -0.58 0.32
CA GLU A 187 -10.71 0.14 1.36
C GLU A 187 -9.84 0.13 2.61
N ASN A 188 -9.24 1.28 2.93
CA ASN A 188 -8.88 1.51 4.32
C ASN A 188 -10.19 1.41 5.08
N GLY A 189 -10.30 0.43 5.97
CA GLY A 189 -11.52 0.23 6.74
C GLY A 189 -11.77 1.46 7.59
N GLU A 190 -12.61 2.38 7.09
CA GLU A 190 -13.31 3.46 7.80
C GLU A 190 -14.18 4.26 6.81
N GLU A 191 -15.12 3.58 6.14
CA GLU A 191 -16.38 4.26 5.83
C GLU A 191 -17.28 4.15 7.07
N GLY A 192 -17.35 5.24 7.84
CA GLY A 192 -18.48 5.49 8.73
C GLY A 192 -18.26 5.28 10.23
N VAL A 193 -17.22 5.87 10.81
CA VAL A 193 -17.41 6.63 12.06
C VAL A 193 -16.51 7.85 11.94
N ALA A 194 -17.10 9.04 11.87
CA ALA A 194 -16.35 10.24 12.16
C ALA A 194 -15.83 10.08 13.59
N ALA A 195 -14.56 9.70 13.73
CA ALA A 195 -13.83 9.93 14.96
C ALA A 195 -13.92 11.43 15.20
N ALA A 196 -14.83 11.83 16.09
CA ALA A 196 -14.87 13.18 16.62
C ALA A 196 -13.45 13.57 17.04
N PRO A 197 -13.03 14.83 16.87
CA PRO A 197 -11.72 15.29 17.30
C PRO A 197 -11.66 15.26 18.82
N MET A 198 -11.45 14.07 19.37
CA MET A 198 -11.14 13.84 20.76
C MET A 198 -9.63 14.06 20.90
N MET A 199 -9.32 15.19 21.52
CA MET A 199 -8.09 15.44 22.28
C MET A 199 -6.88 15.99 21.49
N ALA A 200 -6.94 17.26 21.11
CA ALA A 200 -5.73 18.10 21.03
C ALA A 200 -5.05 18.27 22.41
N GLU A 201 -5.75 17.96 23.51
CA GLU A 201 -5.23 18.04 24.88
C GLU A 201 -4.40 16.81 25.33
N SER A 202 -4.46 15.69 24.61
CA SER A 202 -3.67 14.49 24.94
C SER A 202 -2.21 14.56 24.45
N PHE A 203 -1.93 15.41 23.44
CA PHE A 203 -0.56 15.65 22.95
C PHE A 203 0.30 16.45 23.94
N ALA A 204 -0.30 17.35 24.72
CA ALA A 204 0.44 18.12 25.73
C ALA A 204 0.76 17.31 27.00
N ARG A 205 -0.02 16.26 27.31
CA ARG A 205 0.24 15.37 28.46
C ARG A 205 1.16 14.20 28.15
N SER A 206 1.26 13.78 26.87
CA SER A 206 2.13 12.67 26.44
C SER A 206 3.59 13.06 26.26
N ALA A 207 3.90 14.35 26.06
CA ALA A 207 5.29 14.83 26.01
C ALA A 207 6.03 14.72 27.37
N LYS A 208 5.31 14.55 28.49
CA LYS A 208 5.88 14.42 29.84
C LYS A 208 5.82 13.00 30.43
N ALA A 209 5.34 12.02 29.67
CA ALA A 209 5.13 10.65 30.13
C ALA A 209 5.87 9.59 29.27
N MET A 210 6.89 9.99 28.49
CA MET A 210 7.77 9.05 27.78
C MET A 210 9.05 8.75 28.58
N ASP A 211 8.93 8.43 29.88
CA ASP A 211 10.05 8.02 30.74
C ASP A 211 9.88 6.60 31.31
N ALA A 212 8.96 5.79 30.78
CA ALA A 212 8.88 4.39 31.14
C ALA A 212 8.45 3.56 29.94
N ALA A 213 9.19 2.47 29.71
CA ALA A 213 8.80 1.38 28.83
C ALA A 213 7.49 0.76 29.35
N MET A 214 6.36 1.38 29.05
CA MET A 214 5.06 0.73 29.20
C MET A 214 4.84 -0.13 27.95
N PRO A 215 4.49 -1.42 28.10
CA PRO A 215 4.04 -2.23 26.97
C PRO A 215 2.85 -1.49 26.37
N MET A 216 3.00 -1.02 25.14
CA MET A 216 1.91 -0.39 24.43
C MET A 216 0.86 -1.48 24.18
N ASP A 217 -0.32 -1.36 24.79
CA ASP A 217 -1.51 -2.11 24.37
C ASP A 217 -1.94 -1.54 23.02
N LEU A 218 -1.29 -2.04 21.97
CA LEU A 218 -1.50 -1.61 20.60
C LEU A 218 -2.63 -2.44 20.00
N ASP A 219 -3.80 -1.84 19.83
CA ASP A 219 -4.76 -2.36 18.87
C ASP A 219 -4.22 -2.06 17.47
N ALA A 220 -3.68 -3.10 16.81
CA ALA A 220 -3.13 -2.98 15.48
C ALA A 220 -4.22 -2.67 14.44
N GLY A 221 -5.50 -2.87 14.76
CA GLY A 221 -6.62 -2.66 13.85
C GLY A 221 -6.72 -3.69 12.73
N VAL A 222 -7.68 -3.48 11.84
CA VAL A 222 -7.97 -4.35 10.69
C VAL A 222 -7.96 -3.55 9.39
N ARG A 223 -7.66 -4.21 8.28
CA ARG A 223 -7.79 -3.67 6.92
C ARG A 223 -8.78 -4.50 6.11
N THR A 224 -9.47 -3.85 5.18
CA THR A 224 -10.44 -4.51 4.29
C THR A 224 -9.88 -4.59 2.88
N VAL A 225 -9.81 -5.79 2.33
CA VAL A 225 -9.47 -6.01 0.92
C VAL A 225 -10.78 -6.25 0.17
N ARG A 226 -11.09 -5.40 -0.82
CA ARG A 226 -12.26 -5.56 -1.68
C ARG A 226 -11.84 -6.00 -3.08
N GLN A 227 -12.55 -7.00 -3.60
CA GLN A 227 -12.43 -7.47 -4.97
C GLN A 227 -13.76 -7.32 -5.68
N THR A 228 -13.74 -6.68 -6.85
CA THR A 228 -14.92 -6.50 -7.69
C THR A 228 -14.71 -7.23 -9.01
N VAL A 229 -15.58 -8.18 -9.30
CA VAL A 229 -15.66 -8.86 -10.59
C VAL A 229 -16.71 -8.14 -11.43
N ARG A 230 -16.33 -7.65 -12.60
CA ARG A 230 -17.27 -7.18 -13.62
C ARG A 230 -17.20 -8.13 -14.81
N GLY A 231 -18.35 -8.54 -15.32
CA GLY A 231 -18.34 -9.44 -16.46
C GLY A 231 -19.62 -9.45 -17.24
N SER A 232 -19.53 -10.04 -18.43
CA SER A 232 -20.63 -10.28 -19.34
C SER A 232 -20.79 -11.77 -19.58
N VAL A 233 -22.05 -12.22 -19.59
CA VAL A 233 -22.42 -13.60 -19.87
C VAL A 233 -23.42 -13.63 -21.02
N GLN A 234 -23.25 -14.59 -21.91
CA GLN A 234 -24.19 -14.89 -22.99
C GLN A 234 -25.08 -16.05 -22.55
N MET A 235 -26.39 -15.85 -22.57
CA MET A 235 -27.37 -16.85 -22.13
C MET A 235 -27.64 -17.88 -23.24
N GLN A 236 -27.89 -19.14 -22.84
CA GLN A 236 -28.06 -20.30 -23.73
C GLN A 236 -29.26 -21.19 -23.33
#